data_AF-A0A2E0TCP9-F1
#
_entry.id   AF-A0A2E0TCP9-F1
#
_cell.length_a   1.000
_cell.length_b   1.000
_cell.length_c   1.000
_cell.angle_alpha   90.00
_cell.angle_beta   90.00
_cell.angle_gamma   90.00
#
_symmetry.space_group_name_H-M   'P 1'
#
loop_
_entity.id
_entity.type
_entity.pdbx_description
1 polymer ?
#
loop_
_entity_poly.entity_id
_entity_poly.type
_entity_poly.pdbx_seq_one_letter_code
_entity_poly.pdbx_strand_id
1 'polypeptide(L)'
;MSARAMSDVDPSTLHPEHGGRVLLELATKDAEGARYRVTLFTPEARFEGEARVEAASGAAEVPPLEGAPSWLVGYVQPLLRQLWVGQKKAPGRWPRRVMRWRAPK
;
A
#
# COMPACT_ATOMS: atom_id res chain seq x y z
N MET A 1 20.60 -18.24 7.05
CA MET A 1 19.41 -17.52 6.53
C MET A 1 19.41 -16.13 7.14
N SER A 2 19.97 -15.13 6.46
CA SER A 2 20.06 -13.77 6.98
C SER A 2 18.76 -13.02 6.68
N ALA A 3 18.00 -12.72 7.73
CA ALA A 3 17.02 -11.64 7.70
C ALA A 3 17.81 -10.34 7.47
N ARG A 4 17.67 -9.77 6.27
CA ARG A 4 18.31 -8.49 5.95
C ARG A 4 17.62 -7.43 6.79
N ALA A 5 18.36 -6.90 7.75
CA ALA A 5 17.95 -5.81 8.63
C ALA A 5 17.33 -4.66 7.80
N MET A 6 16.20 -4.14 8.29
CA MET A 6 15.68 -2.84 7.91
C MET A 6 16.72 -1.78 8.32
N SER A 7 17.63 -1.44 7.40
CA SER A 7 18.58 -0.35 7.62
C SER A 7 17.86 1.00 7.50
N ASP A 8 17.94 1.76 8.58
CA ASP A 8 17.95 3.23 8.64
C ASP A 8 16.77 4.00 8.00
N VAL A 9 15.55 3.67 8.41
CA VAL A 9 14.47 4.67 8.34
C VAL A 9 14.02 4.93 9.76
N ASP A 10 14.31 6.13 10.27
CA ASP A 10 13.76 6.58 11.54
C ASP A 10 12.22 6.46 11.46
N PRO A 11 11.59 5.66 12.34
CA PRO A 11 10.14 5.48 12.34
C PRO A 11 9.40 6.82 12.46
N SER A 12 9.99 7.84 13.10
CA SER A 12 9.41 9.19 13.18
C SER A 12 9.18 9.81 11.79
N THR A 13 10.04 9.51 10.80
CA THR A 13 9.90 10.02 9.43
C THR A 13 8.75 9.38 8.66
N LEU A 14 8.19 8.27 9.15
CA LEU A 14 7.08 7.55 8.52
C LEU A 14 5.72 8.07 8.98
N HIS A 15 5.62 8.56 10.21
CA HIS A 15 4.44 9.18 10.78
C HIS A 15 4.38 10.65 10.32
N PRO A 16 3.39 11.05 9.51
CA PRO A 16 3.25 12.44 9.13
C PRO A 16 2.73 13.26 10.32
N GLU A 17 3.14 14.52 10.45
CA GLU A 17 2.57 15.45 11.45
C GLU A 17 1.08 15.73 11.20
N HIS A 18 0.66 15.68 9.93
CA HIS A 18 -0.74 15.86 9.51
C HIS A 18 -1.12 14.89 8.38
N GLY A 19 -2.39 14.49 8.36
CA GLY A 19 -2.94 13.61 7.32
C GLY A 19 -2.52 12.16 7.51
N GLY A 20 -2.13 11.50 6.42
CA GLY A 20 -1.82 10.08 6.43
C GLY A 20 -0.83 9.67 5.34
N ARG A 21 -0.07 8.62 5.60
CA ARG A 21 0.85 8.01 4.63
C ARG A 21 0.42 6.58 4.36
N VAL A 22 0.34 6.23 3.08
CA VAL A 22 0.11 4.86 2.63
C VAL A 22 1.41 4.30 2.09
N LEU A 23 1.81 3.16 2.61
CA LEU A 23 2.88 2.32 2.11
C LEU A 23 2.28 1.01 1.59
N LEU A 24 2.60 0.68 0.34
CA LEU A 24 2.30 -0.61 -0.27
C LEU A 24 3.61 -1.32 -0.56
N GLU A 25 3.77 -2.52 -0.05
CA GLU A 25 4.92 -3.38 -0.30
C GLU A 25 4.47 -4.67 -0.98
N LEU A 26 4.99 -4.93 -2.17
CA LEU A 26 4.60 -6.09 -2.95
C LEU A 26 5.01 -7.36 -2.20
N ALA A 27 4.02 -8.14 -1.77
CA ALA A 27 4.21 -9.42 -1.11
C ALA A 27 4.43 -10.52 -2.15
N THR A 28 3.49 -10.65 -3.09
CA THR A 28 3.55 -11.63 -4.18
C THR A 28 2.90 -11.07 -5.45
N LYS A 29 3.26 -11.66 -6.59
CA LYS A 29 2.61 -11.41 -7.88
C LYS A 29 2.65 -12.67 -8.72
N ASP A 30 1.64 -12.83 -9.56
CA ASP A 30 1.48 -13.94 -10.50
C ASP A 30 0.67 -13.47 -11.72
N ALA A 31 0.11 -14.42 -12.47
CA ALA A 31 -0.75 -14.13 -13.62
C ALA A 31 -2.14 -13.62 -13.21
N GLU A 32 -2.61 -13.93 -12.00
CA GLU A 32 -3.93 -13.53 -11.50
C GLU A 32 -3.90 -12.10 -10.97
N GLY A 33 -2.76 -11.65 -10.42
CA GLY A 33 -2.65 -10.29 -9.90
C GLY A 33 -1.43 -10.03 -9.03
N ALA A 34 -1.61 -9.08 -8.11
CA ALA A 34 -0.60 -8.73 -7.12
C ALA A 34 -1.22 -8.58 -5.73
N ARG A 35 -0.48 -9.03 -4.72
CA ARG A 35 -0.79 -8.86 -3.30
C ARG A 35 0.21 -7.91 -2.67
N TYR A 36 -0.29 -6.97 -1.90
CA TYR A 36 0.50 -5.95 -1.21
C TYR A 36 0.26 -6.05 0.29
N ARG A 37 1.34 -5.95 1.07
CA ARG A 37 1.24 -5.50 2.46
C ARG A 37 0.94 -4.01 2.46
N VAL A 38 -0.06 -3.63 3.23
CA VAL A 38 -0.49 -2.24 3.41
C VAL A 38 -0.02 -1.78 4.77
N THR A 39 0.63 -0.64 4.84
CA THR A 39 0.87 0.07 6.09
C THR A 39 0.35 1.49 5.97
N LEU A 40 -0.53 1.86 6.89
CA LEU A 40 -1.07 3.20 7.01
C LEU A 40 -0.41 3.87 8.22
N PHE A 41 0.18 5.03 8.03
CA PHE A 41 0.73 5.84 9.11
C PHE A 41 -0.13 7.09 9.27
N THR A 42 -0.58 7.34 10.49
CA THR A 42 -1.17 8.61 10.94
C THR A 42 -0.21 9.27 11.92
N PRO A 43 -0.45 10.51 12.37
CA PRO A 43 0.39 11.11 13.40
C PRO A 43 0.45 10.26 14.69
N GLU A 44 -0.63 9.57 15.02
CA GLU A 44 -0.80 8.86 16.30
C GLU A 44 -0.55 7.35 16.22
N ALA A 45 -0.75 6.74 15.05
CA ALA A 45 -0.84 5.29 14.95
C ALA A 45 -0.35 4.74 13.60
N ARG A 46 -0.08 3.43 13.62
CA ARG A 46 0.24 2.61 12.45
C ARG A 46 -0.77 1.48 12.36
N PHE A 47 -1.28 1.26 11.15
CA PHE A 47 -2.23 0.18 10.84
C PHE A 47 -1.67 -0.69 9.72
N GLU A 48 -1.85 -2.01 9.85
CA GLU A 48 -1.34 -2.98 8.89
C GLU A 48 -2.43 -3.90 8.38
N GLY A 49 -2.28 -4.33 7.13
CA GLY A 49 -3.17 -5.28 6.50
C GLY A 49 -2.62 -5.74 5.16
N GLU A 50 -3.46 -6.41 4.39
CA GLU A 50 -3.14 -6.84 3.04
C GLU A 50 -4.16 -6.28 2.06
N ALA A 51 -3.74 -6.07 0.82
CA ALA A 51 -4.65 -5.73 -0.25
C ALA A 51 -4.25 -6.46 -1.53
N ARG A 52 -5.23 -6.73 -2.39
CA ARG A 52 -5.01 -7.41 -3.67
C ARG A 52 -5.61 -6.63 -4.83
N VAL A 53 -5.01 -6.81 -6.00
CA VAL A 53 -5.54 -6.31 -7.27
C VAL A 53 -5.44 -7.37 -8.34
N GLU A 54 -6.55 -7.65 -9.02
CA GLU A 54 -6.61 -8.60 -10.13
C GLU A 54 -6.03 -8.01 -11.41
N ALA A 55 -5.21 -8.79 -12.11
CA ALA A 55 -4.59 -8.39 -13.36
C ALA A 55 -5.63 -8.22 -14.50
N ALA A 56 -6.61 -9.11 -14.57
CA ALA A 56 -7.60 -9.13 -15.65
C ALA A 56 -8.58 -7.95 -15.59
N SER A 57 -9.16 -7.70 -14.41
CA SER A 57 -10.27 -6.76 -14.21
C SER A 57 -9.82 -5.42 -13.60
N GLY A 58 -8.68 -5.40 -12.91
CA GLY A 58 -8.30 -4.30 -12.03
C GLY A 58 -9.20 -4.17 -10.80
N ALA A 59 -9.98 -5.21 -10.47
CA ALA A 59 -10.72 -5.28 -9.21
C ALA A 59 -9.72 -5.26 -8.06
N ALA A 60 -9.89 -4.30 -7.16
CA ALA A 60 -9.03 -4.10 -6.00
C ALA A 60 -9.84 -4.32 -4.73
N GLU A 61 -9.31 -5.15 -3.85
CA GLU A 61 -9.89 -5.49 -2.56
C GLU A 61 -8.94 -5.03 -1.45
N VAL A 62 -9.51 -4.31 -0.49
CA VAL A 62 -8.84 -3.82 0.70
C VAL A 62 -9.77 -4.17 1.87
N PRO A 63 -9.47 -5.25 2.62
CA PRO A 63 -10.21 -5.56 3.84
C PRO A 63 -10.16 -4.38 4.82
N PRO A 64 -11.17 -4.22 5.69
CA PRO A 64 -11.12 -3.23 6.75
C PRO A 64 -9.87 -3.40 7.61
N LEU A 65 -9.16 -2.29 7.88
CA LEU A 65 -8.12 -2.24 8.89
C LEU A 65 -8.74 -1.69 10.18
N GLU A 66 -8.83 -2.51 11.22
CA GLU A 66 -9.45 -2.13 12.48
C GLU A 66 -8.77 -0.90 13.09
N GLY A 67 -9.57 0.09 13.49
CA GLY A 67 -9.09 1.36 14.04
C GLY A 67 -8.49 2.34 13.02
N ALA A 68 -8.26 1.93 11.77
CA ALA A 68 -7.70 2.81 10.76
C ALA A 68 -8.71 3.86 10.26
N PRO A 69 -8.28 5.09 9.95
CA PRO A 69 -9.17 6.09 9.36
C PRO A 69 -9.75 5.62 8.02
N SER A 70 -11.07 5.59 7.91
CA SER A 70 -11.78 5.07 6.73
C SER A 70 -11.43 5.81 5.44
N TRP A 71 -11.16 7.12 5.51
CA TRP A 71 -10.72 7.91 4.35
C TRP A 71 -9.35 7.46 3.81
N LEU A 72 -8.47 6.98 4.69
CA LEU A 72 -7.13 6.51 4.33
C LEU A 72 -7.18 5.09 3.78
N VAL A 73 -8.01 4.21 4.37
CA VAL A 73 -8.33 2.89 3.82
C VAL A 73 -8.95 3.03 2.42
N GLY A 74 -9.93 3.92 2.27
CA GLY A 74 -10.59 4.21 0.99
C GLY A 74 -9.65 4.80 -0.07
N TYR A 75 -8.50 5.35 0.32
CA TYR A 75 -7.48 5.81 -0.61
C TYR A 75 -6.60 4.67 -1.18
N VAL A 76 -6.50 3.53 -0.49
CA VAL A 76 -5.70 2.37 -0.95
C VAL A 76 -6.26 1.80 -2.25
N GLN A 77 -7.59 1.68 -2.35
CA GLN A 77 -8.23 1.10 -3.53
C GLN A 77 -7.96 1.87 -4.85
N PRO A 78 -8.14 3.21 -4.94
CA PRO A 78 -7.77 3.95 -6.15
C PRO A 78 -6.26 3.93 -6.41
N LEU A 79 -5.41 3.87 -5.37
CA LEU A 79 -3.97 3.73 -5.55
C LEU A 79 -3.63 2.38 -6.21
N LEU A 80 -4.21 1.27 -5.77
CA LEU A 80 -4.03 -0.04 -6.41
C LEU A 80 -4.49 -0.04 -7.86
N ARG A 81 -5.61 0.62 -8.16
CA ARG A 81 -6.10 0.78 -9.53
C ARG A 81 -5.11 1.55 -10.41
N GLN A 82 -4.45 2.57 -9.88
CA GLN A 82 -3.37 3.26 -10.60
C GLN A 82 -2.18 2.33 -10.90
N LEU A 83 -1.80 1.45 -9.96
CA LEU A 83 -0.73 0.47 -10.19
C LEU A 83 -1.12 -0.53 -11.29
N TRP A 84 -2.37 -0.99 -11.28
CA TRP A 84 -2.91 -1.84 -12.34
C TRP A 84 -2.87 -1.18 -13.72
N VAL A 85 -3.29 0.10 -13.84
CA VAL A 85 -3.14 0.84 -15.10
C VAL A 85 -1.68 0.91 -15.55
N GLY A 86 -0.75 1.08 -14.61
CA GLY A 86 0.69 1.05 -14.89
C GLY A 86 1.16 -0.31 -15.41
N GLN A 87 0.71 -1.40 -14.80
CA GLN A 87 1.02 -2.77 -15.22
C GLN A 87 0.48 -3.07 -16.62
N LYS A 88 -0.67 -2.52 -17.05
CA LYS A 88 -1.16 -2.70 -18.42
C LYS A 88 -0.23 -2.14 -19.50
N LYS A 89 0.49 -1.06 -19.18
CA LYS A 89 1.46 -0.44 -20.09
C LYS A 89 2.80 -1.18 -20.10
N ALA A 90 3.09 -1.95 -19.06
CA ALA A 90 4.30 -2.75 -18.92
C ALA A 90 3.96 -4.08 -18.21
N PRO A 91 3.44 -5.08 -18.94
CA PRO A 91 2.92 -6.32 -18.36
C PRO A 91 3.91 -6.97 -17.39
N GLY A 92 3.40 -7.41 -16.24
CA GLY A 92 4.19 -8.03 -15.16
C GLY A 92 5.01 -7.06 -14.30
N ARG A 93 5.01 -5.75 -14.60
CA ARG A 93 5.72 -4.73 -13.82
C ARG A 93 4.84 -4.16 -12.71
N TRP A 94 4.75 -4.91 -11.62
CA TRP A 94 4.21 -4.43 -10.35
C TRP A 94 5.31 -3.74 -9.54
N PRO A 95 5.13 -2.48 -9.09
CA PRO A 95 6.11 -1.82 -8.24
C PRO A 95 6.32 -2.58 -6.94
N ARG A 96 7.60 -2.76 -6.54
CA ARG A 96 7.96 -3.44 -5.29
C ARG A 96 7.53 -2.66 -4.04
N ARG A 97 7.63 -1.33 -4.11
CA ARG A 97 7.30 -0.43 -2.99
C ARG A 97 6.70 0.86 -3.52
N VAL A 98 5.58 1.29 -2.95
CA VAL A 98 4.90 2.55 -3.28
C VAL A 98 4.57 3.27 -1.99
N MET A 99 5.04 4.51 -1.86
CA MET A 99 4.76 5.35 -0.70
C MET A 99 4.11 6.65 -1.16
N ARG A 100 2.98 7.03 -0.54
CA ARG A 100 2.23 8.24 -0.87
C ARG A 100 1.72 8.92 0.39
N TRP A 101 1.92 10.23 0.47
CA TRP A 101 1.28 11.07 1.48
C TRP A 101 -0.08 11.56 0.98
N ARG A 102 -1.01 11.74 1.91
CA ARG A 102 -2.33 12.32 1.69
C ARG A 102 -2.71 13.28 2.81
N ALA A 103 -3.16 14.46 2.38
CA ALA A 103 -3.79 15.43 3.27
C ALA A 103 -5.07 14.81 3.89
N PRO A 104 -5.43 15.22 5.11
CA PRO A 104 -6.73 14.86 5.68
C PRO A 104 -7.84 15.43 4.77
N LYS A 105 -8.95 14.70 4.69
CA LYS A 105 -10.12 15.08 3.89
C LYS A 105 -11.07 15.96 4.68
#